data_AF-A0A371CHV8-F1
#
_entry.id   AF-A0A371CHV8-F1
#
_cell.length_a   1.000
_cell.length_b   1.000
_cell.length_c   1.000
_cell.angle_alpha   90.00
_cell.angle_beta   90.00
_cell.angle_gamma   90.00
#
_symmetry.space_group_name_H-M   'P 1'
#
loop_
_entity.id
_entity.type
_entity.pdbx_description
1 polymer ?
#
loop_
_entity_poly.entity_id
_entity_poly.type
_entity_poly.pdbx_seq_one_letter_code
_entity_poly.pdbx_strand_id
1 'polypeptide(L)'
;MDPNVQLNNIRASYRDIRTQVDIALRAFVGDAPRLGQVRTLASSLLHAAQQQPGLMPPAEYETLRSSLQLMVSDLDDARYKSRDPPDETHLPLIQTVHTGKRGRPSQPIDRTWLEHALKLRGPARVAKALKCSARHVRREALRLGLAEPAPPVFRPVEHPDGTSTRIHTTQTAPVSTLTDAELDAILRDVLSAYPRMGHVMLRGALIARGHRVPEARLIRWKFVIHCFIDGFSRFVTAIRVHTNNRAATVLELFLEGVRTHGMPSRWRPGWRRIEVGTAAHISGAERLWFDVTIGFGGKWKTFFLELEHHDDLN
;
A
#
# COMPACT_ATOMS: atom_id res chain seq x y z
N MET A 1 -2.77 66.41 -27.90
CA MET A 1 -2.35 66.23 -26.49
C MET A 1 -1.07 67.02 -26.28
N ASP A 2 -0.90 67.65 -25.12
CA ASP A 2 0.35 68.34 -24.78
C ASP A 2 1.52 67.34 -24.77
N PRO A 3 2.58 67.55 -25.57
CA PRO A 3 3.77 66.69 -25.60
C PRO A 3 4.38 66.47 -24.22
N ASN A 4 4.31 67.46 -23.32
CA ASN A 4 4.85 67.34 -21.96
C ASN A 4 4.05 66.34 -21.10
N VAL A 5 2.72 66.29 -21.30
CA VAL A 5 1.87 65.32 -20.59
C VAL A 5 2.17 63.90 -21.06
N GLN A 6 2.37 63.70 -22.37
CA GLN A 6 2.73 62.39 -22.91
C GLN A 6 4.12 61.93 -22.42
N LEU A 7 5.11 62.82 -22.39
CA LEU A 7 6.43 62.51 -21.86
C LEU A 7 6.39 62.11 -20.38
N ASN A 8 5.63 62.86 -19.56
CA ASN A 8 5.46 62.55 -18.14
C ASN A 8 4.76 61.20 -17.92
N ASN A 9 3.79 60.86 -18.75
CA ASN A 9 3.11 59.56 -18.70
C ASN A 9 4.06 58.40 -19.02
N ILE A 10 4.94 58.54 -20.03
CA ILE A 10 5.94 57.51 -20.35
C ILE A 10 6.91 57.31 -19.19
N ARG A 11 7.39 58.40 -18.58
CA ARG A 11 8.28 58.36 -17.40
C ARG A 11 7.61 57.73 -16.18
N ALA A 12 6.32 57.97 -15.97
CA ALA A 12 5.54 57.34 -14.89
C ALA A 12 5.41 55.83 -15.15
N SER A 13 4.93 55.45 -16.34
CA SER A 13 4.79 54.04 -16.75
C SER A 13 6.10 53.27 -16.65
N TYR A 14 7.23 53.87 -17.01
CA TYR A 14 8.54 53.24 -16.87
C TYR A 14 8.88 52.91 -15.40
N ARG A 15 8.62 53.84 -14.46
CA ARG A 15 8.88 53.61 -13.03
C ARG A 15 8.01 52.50 -12.46
N ASP A 16 6.75 52.45 -12.87
CA ASP A 16 5.80 51.43 -12.44
C ASP A 16 6.19 50.05 -12.98
N ILE A 17 6.50 49.95 -14.27
CA ILE A 17 6.95 48.72 -14.91
C ILE A 17 8.25 48.22 -14.29
N ARG A 18 9.23 49.10 -14.05
CA ARG A 18 10.48 48.73 -13.37
C ARG A 18 10.21 48.06 -12.02
N THR A 19 9.31 48.65 -11.23
CA THR A 19 8.93 48.10 -9.91
C THR A 19 8.27 46.73 -10.04
N GLN A 20 7.39 46.56 -11.04
CA GLN A 20 6.76 45.27 -11.30
C GLN A 20 7.75 44.20 -11.79
N VAL A 21 8.72 44.58 -12.62
CA VAL A 21 9.81 43.69 -13.08
C VAL A 21 10.66 43.23 -11.89
N ASP A 22 11.08 44.14 -11.02
CA ASP A 22 11.87 43.81 -9.84
C ASP A 22 11.15 42.84 -8.90
N ILE A 23 9.84 43.05 -8.68
CA ILE A 23 9.01 42.13 -7.88
C ILE A 23 8.91 40.78 -8.59
N ALA A 24 8.65 40.77 -9.89
CA ALA A 24 8.44 39.54 -10.65
C ALA A 24 9.69 38.67 -10.72
N LEU A 25 10.85 39.26 -10.95
CA LEU A 25 12.14 38.54 -10.98
C LEU A 25 12.53 37.98 -9.61
N ARG A 26 12.03 38.53 -8.51
CA ARG A 26 12.30 38.01 -7.15
C ARG A 26 11.28 36.98 -6.69
N ALA A 27 10.00 37.19 -6.99
CA ALA A 27 8.91 36.42 -6.40
C ALA A 27 8.35 35.31 -7.32
N PHE A 28 8.50 35.44 -8.63
CA PHE A 28 7.76 34.65 -9.62
C PHE A 28 8.67 33.90 -10.61
N VAL A 29 9.93 33.63 -10.26
CA VAL A 29 10.83 32.81 -11.09
C VAL A 29 10.21 31.43 -11.34
N GLY A 30 10.12 31.03 -12.61
CA GLY A 30 9.46 29.80 -13.05
C GLY A 30 7.92 29.87 -13.19
N ASP A 31 7.26 30.98 -12.78
CA ASP A 31 5.82 31.19 -12.98
C ASP A 31 5.58 31.88 -14.34
N ALA A 32 5.54 31.06 -15.39
CA ALA A 32 5.48 31.54 -16.77
C ALA A 32 4.28 32.46 -17.09
N PRO A 33 3.05 32.20 -16.59
CA PRO A 33 1.92 33.11 -16.77
C PRO A 33 2.14 34.51 -16.17
N ARG A 34 2.63 34.61 -14.93
CA ARG A 34 2.82 35.91 -14.27
C ARG A 34 3.97 36.70 -14.88
N LEU A 35 5.09 36.04 -15.19
CA LEU A 35 6.22 36.66 -15.89
C LEU A 35 5.81 37.14 -17.29
N GLY A 36 4.96 36.39 -17.99
CA GLY A 36 4.43 36.77 -19.31
C GLY A 36 3.57 38.04 -19.30
N GLN A 37 2.82 38.29 -18.22
CA GLN A 37 2.02 39.52 -18.07
C GLN A 37 2.92 40.75 -17.95
N VAL A 38 3.92 40.70 -17.06
CA VAL A 38 4.86 41.82 -16.85
C VAL A 38 5.71 42.07 -18.10
N ARG A 39 6.13 41.01 -18.80
CA ARG A 39 6.86 41.08 -20.07
C ARG A 39 6.05 41.82 -21.15
N THR A 40 4.75 41.55 -21.22
CA THR A 40 3.86 42.20 -22.19
C THR A 40 3.80 43.70 -21.92
N LEU A 41 3.68 44.12 -20.66
CA LEU A 41 3.67 45.54 -20.28
C LEU A 41 4.98 46.25 -20.68
N ALA A 42 6.14 45.67 -20.38
CA ALA A 42 7.43 46.22 -20.77
C ALA A 42 7.60 46.33 -22.29
N SER A 43 7.14 45.32 -23.04
CA SER A 43 7.18 45.31 -24.50
C SER A 43 6.23 46.35 -25.12
N SER A 44 5.05 46.53 -24.55
CA SER A 44 4.10 47.56 -24.98
C SER A 44 4.64 48.97 -24.77
N LEU A 45 5.31 49.24 -23.64
CA LEU A 45 5.95 50.54 -23.41
C LEU A 45 7.11 50.80 -24.38
N LEU A 46 7.93 49.77 -24.65
CA LEU A 46 9.02 49.86 -25.62
C LEU A 46 8.48 50.20 -27.03
N HIS A 47 7.39 49.53 -27.45
CA HIS A 47 6.75 49.81 -28.73
C HIS A 47 6.18 51.23 -28.77
N ALA A 48 5.51 51.68 -27.71
CA ALA A 48 4.97 53.04 -27.61
C ALA A 48 6.07 54.12 -27.71
N ALA A 49 7.22 53.90 -27.06
CA ALA A 49 8.35 54.81 -27.15
C ALA A 49 8.95 54.86 -28.57
N GLN A 50 9.02 53.73 -29.28
CA GLN A 50 9.54 53.65 -30.65
C GLN A 50 8.69 54.39 -31.68
N GLN A 51 7.38 54.48 -31.48
CA GLN A 51 6.47 55.21 -32.38
C GLN A 51 6.61 56.73 -32.26
N GLN A 52 7.28 57.24 -31.21
CA GLN A 52 7.39 58.67 -30.92
C GLN A 52 8.82 59.08 -30.52
N PRO A 53 9.83 58.87 -31.41
CA PRO A 53 11.24 59.11 -31.08
C PRO A 53 11.56 60.60 -30.83
N GLY A 54 10.75 61.52 -31.32
CA GLY A 54 10.93 62.98 -31.12
C GLY A 54 10.36 63.53 -29.82
N LEU A 55 9.71 62.72 -28.98
CA LEU A 55 9.04 63.17 -27.75
C LEU A 55 10.02 63.38 -26.57
N MET A 56 11.21 62.81 -26.66
CA MET A 56 12.22 62.80 -25.59
C MET A 56 13.62 63.08 -26.12
N PRO A 57 14.54 63.60 -25.28
CA PRO A 57 15.93 63.78 -25.66
C PRO A 57 16.56 62.45 -26.14
N PRO A 58 17.41 62.45 -27.17
CA PRO A 58 17.97 61.22 -27.75
C PRO A 58 18.70 60.33 -26.74
N ALA A 59 19.44 60.93 -25.79
CA ALA A 59 20.14 60.19 -24.74
C ALA A 59 19.19 59.51 -23.74
N GLU A 60 18.06 60.15 -23.43
CA GLU A 60 17.04 59.60 -22.55
C GLU A 60 16.31 58.44 -23.23
N TYR A 61 15.98 58.59 -24.52
CA TYR A 61 15.38 57.55 -25.33
C TYR A 61 16.25 56.29 -25.40
N GLU A 62 17.55 56.44 -25.69
CA GLU A 62 18.47 55.30 -25.74
C GLU A 62 18.55 54.58 -24.39
N THR A 63 18.61 55.33 -23.29
CA THR A 63 18.63 54.75 -21.94
C THR A 63 17.35 53.96 -21.65
N LEU A 64 16.18 54.54 -21.97
CA LEU A 64 14.87 53.90 -21.81
C LEU A 64 14.79 52.62 -22.64
N ARG A 65 15.17 52.69 -23.91
CA ARG A 65 15.15 51.59 -24.88
C ARG A 65 16.03 50.43 -24.40
N SER A 66 17.28 50.70 -24.06
CA SER A 66 18.21 49.69 -23.54
C SER A 66 17.71 49.06 -22.24
N SER A 67 17.17 49.86 -21.33
CA SER A 67 16.66 49.37 -20.05
C SER A 67 15.45 48.44 -20.22
N LEU A 68 14.48 48.82 -21.06
CA LEU A 68 13.31 47.96 -21.33
C LEU A 68 13.68 46.67 -22.06
N GLN A 69 14.66 46.71 -22.96
CA GLN A 69 15.17 45.51 -23.63
C GLN A 69 15.80 44.53 -22.64
N LEU A 70 16.61 45.03 -21.69
CA LEU A 70 17.19 44.21 -20.62
C LEU A 70 16.09 43.59 -19.74
N MET A 71 15.10 44.38 -19.32
CA MET A 71 13.98 43.88 -18.50
C MET A 71 13.20 42.75 -19.19
N VAL A 72 12.96 42.87 -20.50
CA VAL A 72 12.29 41.82 -21.28
C VAL A 72 13.14 40.55 -21.33
N SER A 73 14.45 40.69 -21.55
CA SER A 73 15.40 39.57 -21.55
C SER A 73 15.44 38.86 -20.20
N ASP A 74 15.55 39.61 -19.10
CA ASP A 74 15.62 39.05 -17.75
C ASP A 74 14.34 38.28 -17.38
N LEU A 75 13.17 38.79 -17.81
CA LEU A 75 11.89 38.13 -17.62
C LEU A 75 11.76 36.84 -18.45
N ASP A 76 12.27 36.86 -19.69
CA ASP A 76 12.31 35.66 -20.54
C ASP A 76 13.24 34.60 -19.93
N ASP A 77 14.41 34.98 -19.42
CA ASP A 77 15.32 34.06 -18.73
C ASP A 77 14.71 33.49 -17.44
N ALA A 78 14.04 34.33 -16.65
CA ALA A 78 13.36 33.90 -15.43
C ALA A 78 12.21 32.92 -15.70
N ARG A 79 11.62 32.96 -16.90
CA ARG A 79 10.54 32.05 -17.31
C ARG A 79 11.02 30.61 -17.45
N TYR A 80 12.27 30.40 -17.83
CA TYR A 80 12.84 29.07 -18.08
C TYR A 80 13.62 28.50 -16.88
N LYS A 81 13.83 29.28 -15.83
CA LYS A 81 14.46 28.81 -14.59
C LYS A 81 13.45 27.99 -13.78
N SER A 82 13.70 26.68 -13.66
CA SER A 82 12.98 25.80 -12.74
C SER A 82 13.19 26.29 -11.31
N ARG A 83 12.10 26.35 -10.54
CA ARG A 83 12.09 26.81 -9.15
C ARG A 83 12.58 25.73 -8.18
N ASP A 84 12.44 24.47 -8.57
CA ASP A 84 12.93 23.33 -7.81
C ASP A 84 14.30 22.91 -8.36
N PRO A 85 15.34 22.86 -7.51
CA PRO A 85 16.56 22.15 -7.86
C PRO A 85 16.19 20.68 -8.15
N PRO A 86 16.84 20.02 -9.12
CA PRO A 86 16.60 18.60 -9.35
C PRO A 86 16.82 17.84 -8.04
N ASP A 87 15.91 16.93 -7.70
CA ASP A 87 16.04 16.06 -6.53
C ASP A 87 17.48 15.52 -6.47
N GLU A 88 18.15 15.72 -5.33
CA GLU A 88 19.48 15.18 -5.14
C GLU A 88 19.46 13.69 -5.48
N THR A 89 20.34 13.29 -6.40
CA THR A 89 20.49 11.88 -6.76
C THR A 89 21.00 11.13 -5.54
N HIS A 90 20.10 10.52 -4.77
CA HIS A 90 20.49 9.66 -3.66
C HIS A 90 21.45 8.60 -4.19
N LEU A 91 22.62 8.45 -3.54
CA LEU A 91 23.55 7.37 -3.84
C LEU A 91 22.79 6.04 -3.84
N PRO A 92 22.72 5.31 -4.96
CA PRO A 92 21.97 4.07 -5.03
C PRO A 92 22.68 3.01 -4.18
N LEU A 93 22.20 2.80 -2.95
CA LEU A 93 22.69 1.76 -2.02
C LEU A 93 22.50 0.34 -2.59
N ILE A 94 21.66 0.19 -3.61
CA ILE A 94 21.47 -1.03 -4.39
C ILE A 94 21.69 -0.68 -5.86
N GLN A 95 22.68 -1.31 -6.49
CA GLN A 95 22.90 -1.23 -7.93
C GLN A 95 22.46 -2.54 -8.60
N THR A 96 21.79 -2.45 -9.75
CA THR A 96 21.37 -3.64 -10.50
C THR A 96 22.51 -4.10 -11.41
N VAL A 97 23.12 -5.24 -11.08
CA VAL A 97 24.24 -5.83 -11.83
C VAL A 97 23.71 -6.91 -12.78
N HIS A 98 23.94 -6.69 -14.08
CA HIS A 98 23.59 -7.64 -15.13
C HIS A 98 24.78 -8.56 -15.40
N THR A 99 24.63 -9.85 -15.14
CA THR A 99 25.73 -10.84 -15.26
C THR A 99 25.75 -11.57 -16.61
N GLY A 100 24.95 -11.13 -17.59
CA GLY A 100 24.80 -11.78 -18.90
C GLY A 100 24.12 -13.16 -18.90
N LYS A 101 23.80 -13.72 -17.72
CA LYS A 101 23.12 -15.00 -17.55
C LYS A 101 21.60 -14.82 -17.53
N ARG A 102 20.86 -15.80 -18.05
CA ARG A 102 19.38 -15.82 -17.97
C ARG A 102 18.92 -15.87 -16.51
N GLY A 103 18.13 -14.89 -16.07
CA GLY A 103 17.59 -14.83 -14.70
C GLY A 103 17.37 -13.40 -14.21
N ARG A 104 16.85 -13.28 -12.97
CA ARG A 104 16.67 -11.97 -12.32
C ARG A 104 18.05 -11.35 -12.04
N PRO A 105 18.32 -10.10 -12.48
CA PRO A 105 19.57 -9.41 -12.22
C PRO A 105 19.94 -9.36 -10.73
N SER A 106 21.24 -9.39 -10.44
CA SER A 106 21.74 -9.31 -9.06
C SER A 106 21.63 -7.89 -8.54
N GLN A 107 21.31 -7.75 -7.26
CA GLN A 107 21.14 -6.46 -6.59
C GLN A 107 22.02 -6.46 -5.33
N PRO A 108 23.36 -6.42 -5.43
CA PRO A 108 24.23 -6.40 -4.27
C PRO A 108 23.94 -5.18 -3.38
N ILE A 109 23.98 -5.40 -2.07
CA ILE A 109 23.95 -4.35 -1.05
C ILE A 109 25.38 -4.17 -0.54
N ASP A 110 25.80 -2.93 -0.30
CA ASP A 110 27.12 -2.67 0.29
C ASP A 110 27.28 -3.37 1.65
N ARG A 111 28.44 -3.99 1.87
CA ARG A 111 28.75 -4.78 3.07
C ARG A 111 28.77 -3.90 4.30
N THR A 112 29.50 -2.78 4.25
CA THR A 112 29.72 -1.93 5.43
C THR A 112 28.41 -1.31 5.90
N TRP A 113 27.60 -0.84 4.95
CA TRP A 113 26.27 -0.34 5.22
C TRP A 113 25.35 -1.42 5.80
N LEU A 114 25.31 -2.62 5.19
CA LEU A 114 24.41 -3.68 5.62
C LEU A 114 24.73 -4.18 7.03
N GLU A 115 26.01 -4.30 7.37
CA GLU A 115 26.45 -4.67 8.71
C GLU A 115 25.96 -3.67 9.77
N HIS A 116 26.16 -2.37 9.54
CA HIS A 116 25.67 -1.33 10.45
C HIS A 116 24.13 -1.29 10.52
N ALA A 117 23.46 -1.42 9.37
CA ALA A 117 22.00 -1.41 9.31
C ALA A 117 21.38 -2.57 10.09
N LEU A 118 21.97 -3.77 10.02
CA LEU A 118 21.49 -4.96 10.73
C LEU A 118 21.73 -4.89 12.24
N LYS A 119 22.80 -4.21 12.70
CA LYS A 119 23.03 -3.94 14.13
C LYS A 119 21.94 -3.04 14.72
N LEU A 120 21.42 -2.09 13.95
CA LEU A 120 20.41 -1.12 14.40
C LEU A 120 18.96 -1.60 14.19
N ARG A 121 18.70 -2.38 13.13
CA ARG A 121 17.35 -2.75 12.70
C ARG A 121 17.32 -4.16 12.12
N GLY A 122 16.25 -4.90 12.41
CA GLY A 122 16.03 -6.21 11.80
C GLY A 122 15.84 -6.15 10.26
N PRO A 123 16.07 -7.25 9.53
CA PRO A 123 16.04 -7.30 8.06
C PRO A 123 14.78 -6.74 7.40
N ALA A 124 13.60 -6.87 8.05
CA ALA A 124 12.34 -6.35 7.53
C ALA A 124 12.28 -4.81 7.49
N ARG A 125 12.84 -4.13 8.49
CA ARG A 125 12.89 -2.67 8.54
C ARG A 125 13.96 -2.12 7.59
N VAL A 126 15.10 -2.80 7.49
CA VAL A 126 16.16 -2.48 6.51
C VAL A 126 15.61 -2.58 5.09
N ALA A 127 14.85 -3.62 4.79
CA ALA A 127 14.22 -3.82 3.49
C ALA A 127 13.25 -2.70 3.11
N LYS A 128 12.51 -2.15 4.07
CA LYS A 128 11.62 -0.99 3.84
C LYS A 128 12.41 0.25 3.42
N ALA A 129 13.57 0.51 4.04
CA ALA A 129 14.43 1.64 3.69
C ALA A 129 15.02 1.48 2.27
N LEU A 130 15.44 0.26 1.93
CA LEU A 130 16.00 -0.08 0.62
C LEU A 130 14.95 -0.34 -0.48
N LYS A 131 13.65 -0.20 -0.17
CA LYS A 131 12.53 -0.53 -1.07
C LYS A 131 12.67 -1.92 -1.71
N CYS A 132 13.17 -2.89 -0.97
CA CYS A 132 13.39 -4.26 -1.43
C CYS A 132 12.71 -5.29 -0.52
N SER A 133 12.80 -6.58 -0.84
CA SER A 133 12.19 -7.62 0.00
C SER A 133 13.07 -7.96 1.22
N ALA A 134 12.47 -8.23 2.39
CA ALA A 134 13.20 -8.70 3.57
C ALA A 134 14.01 -9.98 3.31
N ARG A 135 13.51 -10.82 2.39
CA ARG A 135 14.20 -12.02 1.92
C ARG A 135 15.50 -11.69 1.19
N HIS A 136 15.51 -10.63 0.39
CA HIS A 136 16.71 -10.19 -0.32
C HIS A 136 17.77 -9.67 0.66
N VAL A 137 17.39 -8.86 1.64
CA VAL A 137 18.29 -8.39 2.71
C VAL A 137 18.89 -9.57 3.49
N ARG A 138 18.06 -10.54 3.90
CA ARG A 138 18.56 -11.75 4.58
C ARG A 138 19.48 -12.57 3.68
N ARG A 139 19.17 -12.70 2.39
CA ARG A 139 20.03 -13.42 1.43
C ARG A 139 21.39 -12.75 1.25
N GLU A 140 21.45 -11.42 1.16
CA GLU A 140 22.72 -10.69 1.09
C GLU A 140 23.50 -10.78 2.40
N ALA A 141 22.81 -10.73 3.55
CA ALA A 141 23.44 -10.93 4.85
C ALA A 141 24.08 -12.33 4.94
N LEU A 142 23.40 -13.38 4.48
CA LEU A 142 23.95 -14.74 4.40
C LEU A 142 25.13 -14.81 3.43
N ARG A 143 25.00 -14.22 2.22
CA ARG A 143 26.06 -14.21 1.20
C ARG A 143 27.34 -13.52 1.69
N LEU A 144 27.19 -12.47 2.49
CA LEU A 144 28.30 -11.70 3.07
C LEU A 144 28.79 -12.27 4.41
N GLY A 145 28.18 -13.34 4.94
CA GLY A 145 28.55 -13.90 6.24
C GLY A 145 28.21 -12.99 7.43
N LEU A 146 27.24 -12.09 7.28
CA LEU A 146 26.72 -11.21 8.34
C LEU A 146 25.58 -11.85 9.14
N ALA A 147 25.10 -13.02 8.74
CA ALA A 147 24.07 -13.75 9.45
C ALA A 147 24.24 -15.25 9.25
N GLU A 148 23.83 -16.03 10.25
CA GLU A 148 23.88 -17.49 10.18
C GLU A 148 22.68 -18.08 9.43
N PRO A 149 22.88 -19.15 8.65
CA PRO A 149 21.79 -19.96 8.10
C PRO A 149 20.89 -20.50 9.22
N ALA A 150 19.58 -20.48 9.00
CA ALA A 150 18.65 -21.16 9.90
C ALA A 150 18.84 -22.69 9.77
N PRO A 151 18.54 -23.47 10.83
CA PRO A 151 18.55 -24.93 10.73
C PRO A 151 17.62 -25.41 9.60
N PRO A 152 17.95 -26.54 8.96
CA PRO A 152 17.16 -27.07 7.85
C PRO A 152 15.73 -27.38 8.31
N VAL A 153 14.76 -27.01 7.45
CA VAL A 153 13.32 -27.17 7.71
C VAL A 153 12.91 -28.64 7.74
N PHE A 154 13.69 -29.53 7.10
CA PHE A 154 13.47 -30.97 7.13
C PHE A 154 14.76 -31.68 7.53
N ARG A 155 14.62 -32.74 8.32
CA ARG A 155 15.72 -33.64 8.67
C ARG A 155 15.34 -35.06 8.23
N PRO A 156 16.17 -35.74 7.42
CA PRO A 156 15.97 -37.16 7.18
C PRO A 156 16.28 -37.92 8.47
N VAL A 157 15.38 -38.81 8.87
CA VAL A 157 15.62 -39.80 9.92
C VAL A 157 15.62 -41.17 9.25
N GLU A 158 16.75 -41.84 9.34
CA GLU A 158 16.89 -43.24 8.93
C GLU A 158 16.36 -44.12 10.04
N HIS A 159 15.43 -45.00 9.67
CA HIS A 159 14.87 -45.99 10.56
C HIS A 159 15.73 -47.25 10.54
N PRO A 160 15.65 -48.11 11.58
CA PRO A 160 16.40 -49.36 11.66
C PRO A 160 16.14 -50.34 10.50
N ASP A 161 15.04 -50.15 9.76
CA ASP A 161 14.62 -50.93 8.61
C ASP A 161 15.18 -50.43 7.26
N GLY A 162 16.03 -49.39 7.28
CA GLY A 162 16.61 -48.78 6.08
C GLY A 162 15.68 -47.80 5.35
N THR A 163 14.48 -47.54 5.88
CA THR A 163 13.59 -46.50 5.33
C THR A 163 13.97 -45.12 5.87
N SER A 164 13.81 -44.06 5.06
CA SER A 164 14.05 -42.68 5.49
C SER A 164 12.74 -41.89 5.59
N THR A 165 12.46 -41.31 6.75
CA THR A 165 11.33 -40.40 6.94
C THR A 165 11.81 -38.96 7.04
N ARG A 166 11.13 -38.04 6.35
CA ARG A 166 11.40 -36.60 6.44
C ARG A 166 10.64 -36.01 7.63
N ILE A 167 11.36 -35.62 8.68
CA ILE A 167 10.77 -34.88 9.80
C ILE A 167 10.84 -33.39 9.50
N HIS A 168 9.67 -32.74 9.44
CA HIS A 168 9.57 -31.30 9.27
C HIS A 168 9.72 -30.57 10.62
N THR A 169 10.77 -29.75 10.75
CA THR A 169 10.94 -28.84 11.88
C THR A 169 9.98 -27.66 11.69
N THR A 170 8.83 -27.72 12.35
CA THR A 170 7.82 -26.66 12.30
C THR A 170 8.14 -25.60 13.34
N GLN A 171 8.33 -24.34 12.92
CA GLN A 171 8.50 -23.21 13.85
C GLN A 171 7.21 -22.81 14.57
N THR A 172 6.08 -23.41 14.18
CA THR A 172 4.80 -23.12 14.84
C THR A 172 4.75 -23.88 16.15
N ALA A 173 4.46 -23.16 17.24
CA ALA A 173 4.25 -23.77 18.56
C ALA A 173 3.26 -24.95 18.48
N PRO A 174 3.49 -26.01 19.28
CA PRO A 174 2.59 -27.16 19.30
C PRO A 174 1.17 -26.73 19.69
N VAL A 175 0.19 -27.53 19.29
CA VAL A 175 -1.19 -27.35 19.74
C VAL A 175 -1.23 -27.59 21.25
N SER A 176 -1.88 -26.70 21.99
CA SER A 176 -1.99 -26.84 23.45
C SER A 176 -2.82 -28.06 23.81
N THR A 177 -2.39 -28.79 24.84
CA THR A 177 -3.06 -29.97 25.39
C THR A 177 -4.22 -29.63 26.33
N LEU A 178 -4.80 -28.43 26.21
CA LEU A 178 -5.91 -27.98 27.05
C LEU A 178 -7.10 -28.92 26.92
N THR A 179 -7.65 -29.33 28.06
CA THR A 179 -8.95 -30.00 28.15
C THR A 179 -10.08 -29.06 27.72
N ASP A 180 -11.27 -29.59 27.42
CA ASP A 180 -12.43 -28.75 27.07
C ASP A 180 -12.84 -27.85 28.25
N ALA A 181 -12.80 -28.37 29.49
CA ALA A 181 -13.12 -27.59 30.69
C ALA A 181 -12.14 -26.41 30.92
N GLU A 182 -10.83 -26.64 30.74
CA GLU A 182 -9.81 -25.58 30.84
C GLU A 182 -9.97 -24.55 29.72
N LEU A 183 -10.25 -25.01 28.49
CA LEU A 183 -10.53 -24.13 27.37
C LEU A 183 -11.74 -23.25 27.66
N ASP A 184 -12.84 -23.84 28.12
CA ASP A 184 -14.08 -23.11 28.43
C ASP A 184 -13.90 -22.13 29.57
N ALA A 185 -13.07 -22.44 30.57
CA ALA A 185 -12.73 -21.49 31.63
C ALA A 185 -12.02 -20.25 31.07
N ILE A 186 -11.04 -20.44 30.17
CA ILE A 186 -10.34 -19.34 29.52
C ILE A 186 -11.28 -18.56 28.59
N LEU A 187 -12.15 -19.24 27.86
CA LEU A 187 -13.13 -18.58 26.99
C LEU A 187 -14.13 -17.75 27.80
N ARG A 188 -14.62 -18.27 28.94
CA ARG A 188 -15.49 -17.53 29.87
C ARG A 188 -14.80 -16.28 30.42
N ASP A 189 -13.53 -16.38 30.81
CA ASP A 189 -12.73 -15.21 31.23
C ASP A 189 -12.68 -14.13 30.13
N VAL A 190 -12.31 -14.51 28.91
CA VAL A 190 -12.22 -13.57 27.77
C VAL A 190 -13.57 -12.96 27.42
N LEU A 191 -14.64 -13.76 27.39
CA LEU A 191 -15.98 -13.32 27.05
C LEU A 191 -16.62 -12.47 28.15
N SER A 192 -16.22 -12.64 29.42
CA SER A 192 -16.67 -11.76 30.50
C SER A 192 -16.20 -10.31 30.30
N ALA A 193 -14.96 -10.14 29.82
CA ALA A 193 -14.41 -8.83 29.47
C ALA A 193 -14.97 -8.30 28.14
N TYR A 194 -15.20 -9.18 27.15
CA TYR A 194 -15.66 -8.79 25.80
C TYR A 194 -16.75 -9.73 25.25
N PRO A 195 -18.03 -9.55 25.63
CA PRO A 195 -19.11 -10.49 25.34
C PRO A 195 -19.43 -10.73 23.85
N ARG A 196 -19.02 -9.80 22.97
CA ARG A 196 -19.28 -9.87 21.52
C ARG A 196 -18.10 -10.42 20.71
N MET A 197 -17.03 -10.90 21.34
CA MET A 197 -15.90 -11.46 20.60
C MET A 197 -16.30 -12.70 19.79
N GLY A 198 -16.02 -12.67 18.49
CA GLY A 198 -16.13 -13.84 17.63
C GLY A 198 -14.95 -14.80 17.80
N HIS A 199 -15.07 -16.02 17.25
CA HIS A 199 -14.05 -17.07 17.40
C HIS A 199 -12.65 -16.65 16.92
N VAL A 200 -12.55 -15.76 15.92
CA VAL A 200 -11.25 -15.22 15.43
C VAL A 200 -10.56 -14.38 16.51
N MET A 201 -11.32 -13.54 17.21
CA MET A 201 -10.78 -12.73 18.31
C MET A 201 -10.47 -13.60 19.52
N LEU A 202 -11.31 -14.60 19.82
CA LEU A 202 -11.03 -15.59 20.88
C LEU A 202 -9.73 -16.36 20.58
N ARG A 203 -9.52 -16.79 19.34
CA ARG A 203 -8.28 -17.41 18.90
C ARG A 203 -7.07 -16.48 19.11
N GLY A 204 -7.22 -15.19 18.79
CA GLY A 204 -6.19 -14.19 19.06
C GLY A 204 -5.87 -14.04 20.54
N ALA A 205 -6.90 -13.98 21.38
CA ALA A 205 -6.78 -13.90 22.84
C ALA A 205 -6.11 -15.15 23.45
N LEU A 206 -6.40 -16.33 22.91
CA LEU A 206 -5.73 -17.58 23.29
C LEU A 206 -4.25 -17.57 22.88
N ILE A 207 -3.93 -17.14 21.66
CA ILE A 207 -2.54 -17.01 21.19
C ILE A 207 -1.75 -16.03 22.06
N ALA A 208 -2.36 -14.91 22.44
CA ALA A 208 -1.74 -13.93 23.34
C ALA A 208 -1.47 -14.50 24.75
N ARG A 209 -2.30 -15.44 25.21
CA ARG A 209 -2.10 -16.20 26.45
C ARG A 209 -1.18 -17.42 26.29
N GLY A 210 -0.57 -17.62 25.11
CA GLY A 210 0.34 -18.74 24.83
C GLY A 210 -0.35 -20.05 24.45
N HIS A 211 -1.66 -20.04 24.25
CA HIS A 211 -2.44 -21.22 23.89
C HIS A 211 -2.76 -21.26 22.39
N ARG A 212 -2.41 -22.37 21.74
CA ARG A 212 -2.73 -22.62 20.34
C ARG A 212 -3.76 -23.73 20.26
N VAL A 213 -5.01 -23.35 20.00
CA VAL A 213 -6.15 -24.28 19.94
C VAL A 213 -6.64 -24.40 18.48
N PRO A 214 -7.01 -25.59 17.98
CA PRO A 214 -7.60 -25.74 16.66
C PRO A 214 -8.94 -25.00 16.57
N GLU A 215 -9.18 -24.33 15.45
CA GLU A 215 -10.38 -23.49 15.25
C GLU A 215 -11.69 -24.26 15.41
N ALA A 216 -11.69 -25.53 15.00
CA ALA A 216 -12.83 -26.42 15.18
C ALA A 216 -13.27 -26.53 16.65
N ARG A 217 -12.35 -26.48 17.63
CA ARG A 217 -12.70 -26.51 19.06
C ARG A 217 -13.33 -25.20 19.55
N LEU A 218 -13.12 -24.08 18.85
CA LEU A 218 -13.68 -22.77 19.21
C LEU A 218 -15.08 -22.51 18.62
N ILE A 219 -15.52 -23.33 17.66
CA ILE A 219 -16.86 -23.25 17.08
C ILE A 219 -17.81 -24.05 17.98
N ARG A 220 -18.65 -23.36 18.76
CA ARG A 220 -19.58 -23.93 19.76
C ARG A 220 -20.48 -25.00 19.16
N TRP A 221 -21.26 -24.65 18.14
CA TRP A 221 -22.27 -25.54 17.53
C TRP A 221 -21.78 -26.37 16.35
N LYS A 222 -20.49 -26.29 16.00
CA LYS A 222 -19.87 -26.98 14.85
C LYS A 222 -20.56 -26.78 13.49
N PHE A 223 -21.46 -25.81 13.36
CA PHE A 223 -22.05 -25.44 12.08
C PHE A 223 -21.03 -24.75 11.20
N VAL A 224 -21.00 -25.17 9.93
CA VAL A 224 -20.17 -24.61 8.87
C VAL A 224 -21.09 -24.23 7.73
N ILE A 225 -21.12 -22.94 7.40
CA ILE A 225 -21.89 -22.43 6.26
C ILE A 225 -20.98 -22.46 5.04
N HIS A 226 -21.34 -23.27 4.06
CA HIS A 226 -20.66 -23.34 2.78
C HIS A 226 -21.43 -22.50 1.78
N CYS A 227 -20.73 -21.61 1.07
CA CYS A 227 -21.33 -20.69 0.11
C CYS A 227 -20.46 -20.55 -1.14
N PHE A 228 -21.09 -20.65 -2.29
CA PHE A 228 -20.49 -20.45 -3.61
C PHE A 228 -21.11 -19.22 -4.27
N ILE A 229 -20.25 -18.38 -4.85
CA ILE A 229 -20.63 -17.11 -5.46
C ILE A 229 -19.90 -17.00 -6.80
N ASP A 230 -20.63 -16.63 -7.85
CA ASP A 230 -20.02 -16.28 -9.12
C ASP A 230 -19.29 -14.92 -9.02
N GLY A 231 -18.00 -14.90 -9.35
CA GLY A 231 -17.15 -13.73 -9.17
C GLY A 231 -17.48 -12.56 -10.10
N PHE A 232 -18.21 -12.80 -11.19
CA PHE A 232 -18.64 -11.78 -12.15
C PHE A 232 -20.01 -11.20 -11.77
N SER A 233 -21.05 -12.04 -11.72
CA SER A 233 -22.42 -11.63 -11.45
C SER A 233 -22.73 -11.37 -9.97
N ARG A 234 -21.87 -11.84 -9.06
CA ARG A 234 -22.12 -11.87 -7.60
C ARG A 234 -23.32 -12.71 -7.19
N PHE A 235 -23.84 -13.52 -8.11
CA PHE A 235 -24.91 -14.47 -7.85
C PHE A 235 -24.44 -15.59 -6.92
N VAL A 236 -25.23 -15.88 -5.88
CA VAL A 236 -24.98 -17.01 -4.97
C VAL A 236 -25.46 -18.28 -5.65
N THR A 237 -24.53 -19.11 -6.11
CA THR A 237 -24.85 -20.33 -6.86
C THR A 237 -25.23 -21.50 -5.94
N ALA A 238 -24.81 -21.49 -4.69
CA ALA A 238 -25.21 -22.46 -3.68
C ALA A 238 -24.85 -21.96 -2.28
N ILE A 239 -25.72 -22.16 -1.31
CA ILE A 239 -25.46 -21.90 0.11
C ILE A 239 -26.12 -23.00 0.96
N ARG A 240 -25.37 -23.60 1.89
CA ARG A 240 -25.88 -24.65 2.77
C ARG A 240 -25.11 -24.70 4.09
N VAL A 241 -25.80 -25.06 5.16
CA VAL A 241 -25.19 -25.32 6.47
C VAL A 241 -24.92 -26.82 6.61
N HIS A 242 -23.71 -27.16 7.03
CA HIS A 242 -23.29 -28.52 7.35
C HIS A 242 -22.66 -28.57 8.75
N THR A 243 -22.62 -29.75 9.37
CA THR A 243 -21.97 -29.98 10.67
C THR A 243 -20.51 -30.41 10.55
N ASN A 244 -19.96 -30.39 9.33
CA ASN A 244 -18.58 -30.78 9.04
C ASN A 244 -17.97 -29.92 7.91
N ASN A 245 -16.64 -29.97 7.80
CA ASN A 245 -15.87 -29.26 6.78
C ASN A 245 -15.11 -30.25 5.87
N ARG A 246 -15.74 -31.37 5.50
CA ARG A 246 -15.12 -32.37 4.62
C ARG A 246 -15.16 -31.89 3.17
N ALA A 247 -14.04 -32.05 2.46
CA ALA A 247 -13.94 -31.70 1.04
C ALA A 247 -15.04 -32.38 0.18
N ALA A 248 -15.44 -33.61 0.51
CA ALA A 248 -16.52 -34.32 -0.18
C ALA A 248 -17.87 -33.57 -0.08
N THR A 249 -18.22 -33.08 1.10
CA THR A 249 -19.46 -32.31 1.33
C THR A 249 -19.44 -30.98 0.58
N VAL A 250 -18.29 -30.31 0.53
CA VAL A 250 -18.10 -29.07 -0.24
C VAL A 250 -18.24 -29.34 -1.74
N LEU A 251 -17.66 -30.43 -2.24
CA LEU A 251 -17.73 -30.82 -3.63
C LEU A 251 -19.17 -31.17 -4.05
N GLU A 252 -19.90 -31.90 -3.21
CA GLU A 252 -21.29 -32.25 -3.47
C GLU A 252 -22.17 -31.00 -3.63
N LEU A 253 -22.07 -30.06 -2.70
CA LEU A 253 -22.78 -28.78 -2.77
C LEU A 253 -22.40 -27.98 -4.02
N PHE A 254 -21.12 -28.00 -4.40
CA PHE A 254 -20.65 -27.35 -5.62
C PHE A 254 -21.31 -27.97 -6.87
N LEU A 255 -21.28 -29.30 -6.99
CA LEU A 255 -21.86 -30.00 -8.13
C LEU A 255 -23.37 -29.79 -8.22
N GLU A 256 -24.07 -29.72 -7.09
CA GLU A 256 -25.47 -29.32 -7.05
C GLU A 256 -25.69 -27.90 -7.58
N GLY A 257 -24.90 -26.92 -7.12
CA GLY A 257 -24.98 -25.56 -7.63
C GLY A 257 -24.73 -25.47 -9.14
N VAL A 258 -23.77 -26.24 -9.67
CA VAL A 258 -23.49 -26.31 -11.11
C VAL A 258 -24.64 -26.94 -11.88
N ARG A 259 -25.28 -27.99 -11.35
CA ARG A 259 -26.46 -28.60 -12.00
C ARG A 259 -27.64 -27.63 -12.09
N THR A 260 -27.85 -26.82 -11.06
CA THR A 260 -29.00 -25.90 -10.99
C THR A 260 -28.77 -24.60 -11.77
N HIS A 261 -27.56 -24.04 -11.70
CA HIS A 261 -27.26 -22.69 -12.19
C HIS A 261 -26.20 -22.62 -13.28
N GLY A 262 -25.65 -23.77 -13.69
CA GLY A 262 -24.56 -23.85 -14.65
C GLY A 262 -23.19 -23.55 -14.03
N MET A 263 -22.15 -23.65 -14.85
CA MET A 263 -20.79 -23.40 -14.41
C MET A 263 -20.55 -21.89 -14.19
N PRO A 264 -20.08 -21.45 -13.02
CA PRO A 264 -19.76 -20.04 -12.80
C PRO A 264 -18.62 -19.57 -13.70
N SER A 265 -18.76 -18.34 -14.21
CA SER A 265 -17.82 -17.72 -15.16
C SER A 265 -16.42 -17.48 -14.56
N ARG A 266 -16.36 -17.17 -13.25
CA ARG A 266 -15.14 -17.07 -12.46
C ARG A 266 -15.38 -17.57 -11.05
N TRP A 267 -14.72 -18.67 -10.71
CA TRP A 267 -14.79 -19.23 -9.37
C TRP A 267 -13.81 -18.51 -8.41
N ARG A 268 -14.31 -18.10 -7.24
CA ARG A 268 -13.49 -17.59 -6.14
C ARG A 268 -13.98 -18.19 -4.82
N PRO A 269 -13.20 -19.05 -4.12
CA PRO A 269 -13.57 -19.51 -2.80
C PRO A 269 -13.48 -18.34 -1.80
N GLY A 270 -14.60 -18.04 -1.13
CA GLY A 270 -14.68 -17.01 -0.09
C GLY A 270 -14.16 -17.53 1.25
N TRP A 271 -13.01 -17.00 1.68
CA TRP A 271 -12.32 -17.17 2.98
C TRP A 271 -11.75 -18.55 3.38
N ARG A 272 -10.46 -18.46 3.76
CA ARG A 272 -9.41 -19.42 4.19
C ARG A 272 -9.82 -20.81 4.71
N ARG A 273 -9.61 -21.86 3.90
CA ARG A 273 -8.41 -22.75 3.90
C ARG A 273 -8.73 -24.07 3.20
N ILE A 274 -8.48 -24.14 1.89
CA ILE A 274 -7.93 -25.33 1.22
C ILE A 274 -6.93 -24.83 0.18
N GLU A 275 -5.72 -25.37 0.23
CA GLU A 275 -4.67 -25.19 -0.76
C GLU A 275 -5.12 -25.76 -2.10
N VAL A 276 -5.52 -24.91 -3.06
CA VAL A 276 -5.15 -25.00 -4.48
C VAL A 276 -5.28 -23.59 -5.08
N GLY A 277 -4.19 -23.08 -5.65
CA GLY A 277 -4.25 -22.14 -6.77
C GLY A 277 -4.78 -20.71 -6.52
N THR A 278 -3.84 -19.77 -6.45
CA THR A 278 -3.97 -18.34 -6.81
C THR A 278 -4.86 -17.43 -5.95
N ALA A 279 -4.17 -16.52 -5.26
CA ALA A 279 -4.69 -15.35 -4.58
C ALA A 279 -5.36 -14.35 -5.54
N ALA A 280 -6.50 -13.79 -5.14
CA ALA A 280 -6.98 -12.49 -5.58
C ALA A 280 -7.99 -11.92 -4.56
N HIS A 281 -7.89 -10.61 -4.34
CA HIS A 281 -8.67 -9.80 -3.40
C HIS A 281 -10.20 -10.07 -3.44
N ILE A 282 -10.83 -10.10 -2.25
CA ILE A 282 -12.20 -10.56 -1.99
C ILE A 282 -13.15 -9.37 -1.71
N SER A 283 -13.25 -8.40 -2.62
CA SER A 283 -14.08 -7.19 -2.41
C SER A 283 -15.61 -7.40 -2.50
N GLY A 284 -16.14 -8.61 -2.29
CA GLY A 284 -17.59 -8.88 -2.41
C GLY A 284 -18.15 -10.00 -1.53
N ALA A 285 -17.40 -11.09 -1.31
CA ALA A 285 -17.86 -12.13 -0.37
C ALA A 285 -17.88 -11.61 1.08
N GLU A 286 -16.99 -10.67 1.43
CA GLU A 286 -16.95 -10.04 2.75
C GLU A 286 -18.25 -9.31 3.09
N ARG A 287 -18.86 -8.60 2.12
CA ARG A 287 -20.12 -7.88 2.32
C ARG A 287 -21.31 -8.83 2.45
N LEU A 288 -21.37 -9.89 1.64
CA LEU A 288 -22.37 -10.94 1.80
C LEU A 288 -22.26 -11.59 3.20
N TRP A 289 -21.04 -11.94 3.63
CA TRP A 289 -20.84 -12.53 4.94
C TRP A 289 -21.18 -11.57 6.08
N PHE A 290 -20.95 -10.27 5.90
CA PHE A 290 -21.41 -9.25 6.84
C PHE A 290 -22.94 -9.24 6.95
N ASP A 291 -23.65 -9.16 5.82
CA ASP A 291 -25.12 -9.13 5.78
C ASP A 291 -25.74 -10.43 6.32
N VAL A 292 -25.18 -11.59 5.96
CA VAL A 292 -25.59 -12.91 6.50
C VAL A 292 -25.36 -12.98 8.00
N THR A 293 -24.21 -12.48 8.50
CA THR A 293 -23.90 -12.52 9.92
C THR A 293 -24.85 -11.63 10.72
N ILE A 294 -25.15 -10.42 10.23
CA ILE A 294 -26.04 -9.48 10.93
C ILE A 294 -27.50 -9.89 10.80
N GLY A 295 -27.97 -10.21 9.59
CA GLY A 295 -29.39 -10.47 9.32
C GLY A 295 -29.87 -11.86 9.77
N PHE A 296 -28.99 -12.86 9.70
CA PHE A 296 -29.31 -14.26 9.99
C PHE A 296 -28.50 -14.80 11.17
N GLY A 297 -27.18 -14.67 11.14
CA GLY A 297 -26.29 -15.25 12.14
C GLY A 297 -26.58 -14.77 13.57
N GLY A 298 -26.87 -13.48 13.74
CA GLY A 298 -27.23 -12.90 15.04
C GLY A 298 -28.51 -13.52 15.64
N LYS A 299 -29.56 -13.68 14.82
CA LYS A 299 -30.86 -14.25 15.28
C LYS A 299 -30.71 -15.70 15.70
N TRP A 300 -30.04 -16.51 14.90
CA TRP A 300 -29.79 -17.92 15.22
C TRP A 300 -28.86 -18.09 16.42
N LYS A 301 -27.86 -17.21 16.56
CA LYS A 301 -27.01 -17.20 17.76
C LYS A 301 -27.86 -16.99 19.02
N THR A 302 -28.76 -16.01 19.02
CA THR A 302 -29.66 -15.76 20.15
C THR A 302 -30.56 -16.96 20.40
N PHE A 303 -31.21 -17.49 19.36
CA PHE A 303 -32.08 -18.66 19.47
C PHE A 303 -31.37 -19.88 20.08
N PHE A 304 -30.16 -20.21 19.61
CA PHE A 304 -29.41 -21.35 20.15
C PHE A 304 -28.94 -21.12 21.59
N LEU A 305 -28.60 -19.89 21.96
CA LEU A 305 -28.26 -19.56 23.36
C LEU A 305 -29.48 -19.67 24.27
N GLU A 306 -30.65 -19.23 23.81
CA GLU A 306 -31.92 -19.39 24.52
C GLU A 306 -32.29 -20.87 24.68
N LEU A 307 -32.17 -21.66 23.60
CA LEU A 307 -32.42 -23.10 23.63
C LEU A 307 -31.51 -23.82 24.63
N GLU A 308 -30.20 -23.55 24.59
CA GLU A 308 -29.25 -24.15 25.53
C GLU A 308 -29.51 -23.75 26.99
N HIS A 309 -30.05 -22.54 27.22
CA HIS A 309 -30.41 -22.07 28.55
C HIS A 309 -31.72 -22.69 29.05
N HIS A 310 -32.70 -22.89 28.18
CA HIS A 310 -34.01 -23.44 28.54
C HIS A 310 -34.01 -24.96 28.69
N ASP A 311 -33.18 -25.67 27.93
CA ASP A 311 -33.13 -27.14 27.90
C ASP A 311 -31.94 -27.73 28.70
N ASP A 312 -31.24 -26.91 29.50
CA ASP A 312 -30.07 -27.30 30.31
C ASP A 312 -28.98 -28.05 29.51
N LEU A 313 -28.74 -27.65 28.26
CA LEU A 313 -27.79 -28.29 27.35
C LEU A 313 -26.34 -27.78 27.50
N ASN A 314 -26.03 -27.09 28.60
CA ASN A 314 -24.71 -26.48 28.89
C ASN A 314 -23.78 -27.37 29.71
#